data_AF-A0A350YZV5-F1
#
_entry.id   AF-A0A350YZV5-F1
#
_cell.length_a   1.000
_cell.length_b   1.000
_cell.length_c   1.000
_cell.angle_alpha   90.00
_cell.angle_beta   90.00
_cell.angle_gamma   90.00
#
_symmetry.space_group_name_H-M   'P 1'
#
loop_
_entity.id
_entity.type
_entity.pdbx_description
1 polymer ?
#
loop_
_entity_poly.entity_id
_entity_poly.type
_entity_poly.pdbx_seq_one_letter_code
_entity_poly.pdbx_strand_id
1 'polypeptide(L)'
;MSNTLNKKHETMDLNLTINENDINGSFNEIAMELMNNWAIQIESKQYRIAEIEFYYNSEFHIDPYAHGHALQNKTGKWYFHGSGLDLTFGGNGSSGGILIRAIYDFEGKNYIYGPLNCVTELFSHLPGIYDNKSNISFGLIKANENDFMHEDPIAAPRVGLNPAKDKEKCEALYRFLIMPKYKHAEKTKIEARMIKLEYDEDVIKKIWG
;
A
#
# COMPACT_ATOMS: atom_id res chain seq x y z
N MET A 1 -18.78 32.21 -31.91
CA MET A 1 -18.17 30.90 -32.22
C MET A 1 -17.14 30.62 -31.14
N SER A 2 -17.56 29.95 -30.07
CA SER A 2 -16.73 29.61 -28.92
C SER A 2 -15.86 28.40 -29.27
N ASN A 3 -14.55 28.64 -29.35
CA ASN A 3 -13.55 27.60 -29.54
C ASN A 3 -13.23 27.02 -28.15
N THR A 4 -14.08 26.13 -27.65
CA THR A 4 -13.79 25.40 -26.42
C THR A 4 -12.90 24.23 -26.80
N LEU A 5 -11.58 24.43 -26.65
CA LEU A 5 -10.60 23.36 -26.71
C LEU A 5 -11.01 22.27 -25.72
N ASN A 6 -11.28 21.08 -26.26
CA ASN A 6 -11.29 19.83 -25.53
C ASN A 6 -9.94 19.68 -24.82
N LYS A 7 -9.85 20.07 -23.55
CA LYS A 7 -8.85 19.50 -22.65
C LYS A 7 -9.21 18.02 -22.53
N LYS A 8 -8.50 17.18 -23.27
CA LYS A 8 -8.36 15.75 -22.96
C LYS A 8 -8.00 15.70 -21.47
N HIS A 9 -8.89 15.18 -20.64
CA HIS A 9 -8.51 14.69 -19.34
C HIS A 9 -7.54 13.53 -19.60
N GLU A 10 -6.24 13.78 -19.46
CA GLU A 10 -5.28 12.69 -19.31
C GLU A 10 -5.68 11.95 -18.03
N THR A 11 -6.21 10.75 -18.18
CA THR A 11 -6.40 9.83 -17.06
C THR A 11 -5.02 9.46 -16.55
N MET A 12 -4.57 10.13 -15.47
CA MET A 12 -3.35 9.76 -14.76
C MET A 12 -3.60 8.43 -14.04
N ASP A 13 -3.34 7.33 -14.75
CA ASP A 13 -3.36 5.99 -14.19
C ASP A 13 -2.23 5.83 -13.16
N LEU A 14 -2.46 4.99 -12.14
CA LEU A 14 -1.45 4.63 -11.17
C LEU A 14 -0.30 3.89 -11.87
N ASN A 15 0.90 4.47 -11.85
CA ASN A 15 2.09 3.81 -12.37
C ASN A 15 2.67 2.85 -11.32
N LEU A 16 2.66 1.55 -11.63
CA LEU A 16 3.21 0.49 -10.78
C LEU A 16 4.50 -0.14 -11.35
N THR A 17 5.13 0.53 -12.32
CA THR A 17 6.35 0.04 -12.97
C THR A 17 7.54 0.09 -12.02
N ILE A 18 8.36 -0.97 -12.04
CA ILE A 18 9.60 -1.04 -11.26
C ILE A 18 10.81 -0.77 -12.16
N ASN A 19 11.64 0.19 -11.77
CA ASN A 19 12.99 0.33 -12.30
C ASN A 19 13.93 -0.63 -11.54
N GLU A 20 14.39 -1.69 -12.20
CA GLU A 20 15.29 -2.69 -11.60
C GLU A 20 16.63 -2.10 -11.13
N ASN A 21 17.06 -0.95 -11.68
CA ASN A 21 18.27 -0.27 -11.22
C ASN A 21 18.03 0.58 -9.95
N ASP A 22 16.77 0.87 -9.62
CA ASP A 22 16.38 1.63 -8.44
C ASP A 22 15.01 1.17 -7.89
N ILE A 23 15.03 0.00 -7.29
CA ILE A 23 13.82 -0.66 -6.77
C ILE A 23 13.29 0.11 -5.54
N ASN A 24 14.18 0.62 -4.69
CA ASN A 24 13.78 1.40 -3.52
C ASN A 24 13.11 2.72 -3.94
N GLY A 25 13.67 3.42 -4.93
CA GLY A 25 13.05 4.62 -5.49
C GLY A 25 11.66 4.32 -6.06
N SER A 26 11.54 3.25 -6.84
CA SER A 26 10.25 2.80 -7.40
C SER A 26 9.21 2.52 -6.31
N PHE A 27 9.59 1.79 -5.25
CA PHE A 27 8.67 1.51 -4.13
C PHE A 27 8.26 2.78 -3.39
N ASN A 28 9.19 3.70 -3.18
CA ASN A 28 8.92 4.98 -2.53
C ASN A 28 7.95 5.84 -3.35
N GLU A 29 8.15 5.95 -4.66
CA GLU A 29 7.25 6.68 -5.57
C GLU A 29 5.84 6.08 -5.58
N ILE A 30 5.75 4.75 -5.68
CA ILE A 30 4.47 4.04 -5.63
C ILE A 30 3.77 4.24 -4.29
N ALA A 31 4.51 4.17 -3.18
CA ALA A 31 3.96 4.41 -1.84
C ALA A 31 3.47 5.84 -1.69
N MET A 32 4.26 6.83 -2.13
CA MET A 32 3.90 8.25 -2.11
C MET A 32 2.60 8.50 -2.87
N GLU A 33 2.47 7.94 -4.06
CA GLU A 33 1.29 8.08 -4.90
C GLU A 33 0.08 7.37 -4.27
N LEU A 34 0.19 6.09 -3.92
CA LEU A 34 -0.91 5.29 -3.37
C LEU A 34 -1.48 5.87 -2.08
N MET A 35 -0.63 6.35 -1.18
CA MET A 35 -1.03 6.74 0.18
C MET A 35 -1.52 8.19 0.26
N ASN A 36 -1.22 9.02 -0.75
CA ASN A 36 -1.62 10.43 -0.78
C ASN A 36 -2.64 10.78 -1.87
N ASN A 37 -2.79 9.95 -2.92
CA ASN A 37 -3.64 10.29 -4.06
C ASN A 37 -4.73 9.25 -4.37
N TRP A 38 -4.76 8.13 -3.64
CA TRP A 38 -5.71 7.05 -3.91
C TRP A 38 -6.43 6.56 -2.64
N ALA A 39 -7.70 6.21 -2.81
CA ALA A 39 -8.54 5.62 -1.78
C ALA A 39 -9.07 4.26 -2.25
N ILE A 40 -9.26 3.33 -1.32
CA ILE A 40 -10.04 2.11 -1.56
C ILE A 40 -11.50 2.48 -1.37
N GLN A 41 -12.32 2.27 -2.39
CA GLN A 41 -13.76 2.37 -2.31
C GLN A 41 -14.37 0.98 -2.15
N ILE A 42 -15.28 0.84 -1.20
CA ILE A 42 -16.20 -0.29 -1.11
C ILE A 42 -17.60 0.22 -0.78
N GLU A 43 -18.56 -0.02 -1.67
CA GLU A 43 -19.90 0.56 -1.54
C GLU A 43 -19.86 2.08 -1.33
N SER A 44 -20.49 2.57 -0.26
CA SER A 44 -20.47 3.98 0.13
C SER A 44 -19.27 4.38 0.99
N LYS A 45 -18.37 3.44 1.32
CA LYS A 45 -17.22 3.68 2.19
C LYS A 45 -15.96 3.91 1.39
N GLN A 46 -15.09 4.77 1.93
CA GLN A 46 -13.81 5.10 1.35
C GLN A 46 -12.72 5.06 2.43
N TYR A 47 -11.55 4.56 2.05
CA TYR A 47 -10.44 4.38 2.96
C TYR A 47 -9.13 4.87 2.36
N ARG A 48 -8.36 5.65 3.12
CA ARG A 48 -6.96 5.94 2.82
C ARG A 48 -6.11 4.71 3.13
N ILE A 49 -5.17 4.36 2.26
CA ILE A 49 -4.18 3.31 2.55
C ILE A 49 -3.12 3.90 3.48
N ALA A 50 -2.90 3.28 4.64
CA ALA A 50 -2.04 3.82 5.69
C ALA A 50 -0.78 2.99 5.99
N GLU A 51 -0.74 1.71 5.59
CA GLU A 51 0.46 0.87 5.68
C GLU A 51 0.43 -0.19 4.57
N ILE A 52 1.56 -0.37 3.87
CA ILE A 52 1.74 -1.35 2.80
C ILE A 52 3.09 -2.09 2.89
N GLU A 53 3.17 -3.29 2.32
CA GLU A 53 4.42 -4.03 2.11
C GLU A 53 4.58 -4.46 0.65
N PHE A 54 5.75 -4.24 0.08
CA PHE A 54 6.12 -4.73 -1.24
C PHE A 54 6.72 -6.13 -1.16
N TYR A 55 6.25 -6.99 -2.05
CA TYR A 55 6.81 -8.30 -2.34
C TYR A 55 7.05 -8.35 -3.85
N TYR A 56 8.31 -8.38 -4.26
CA TYR A 56 8.69 -8.28 -5.67
C TYR A 56 9.79 -9.28 -5.98
N ASN A 57 9.62 -10.08 -7.02
CA ASN A 57 10.63 -11.02 -7.47
C ASN A 57 10.80 -10.94 -8.98
N SER A 58 12.04 -10.83 -9.44
CA SER A 58 12.45 -10.78 -10.85
C SER A 58 13.78 -11.52 -11.04
N GLU A 59 14.27 -11.60 -12.27
CA GLU A 59 15.60 -12.17 -12.56
C GLU A 59 16.73 -11.39 -11.85
N PHE A 60 16.58 -10.07 -11.71
CA PHE A 60 17.58 -9.18 -11.12
C PHE A 60 17.32 -8.86 -9.65
N HIS A 61 16.16 -9.27 -9.12
CA HIS A 61 15.78 -9.08 -7.74
C HIS A 61 15.11 -10.33 -7.17
N ILE A 62 15.89 -11.16 -6.49
CA ILE A 62 15.37 -12.36 -5.84
C ILE A 62 14.80 -11.96 -4.47
N ASP A 63 13.49 -12.12 -4.29
CA ASP A 63 12.83 -11.97 -2.99
C ASP A 63 12.13 -13.29 -2.65
N PRO A 64 12.73 -14.10 -1.75
CA PRO A 64 12.20 -15.42 -1.47
C PRO A 64 10.90 -15.35 -0.66
N TYR A 65 10.48 -14.17 -0.17
CA TYR A 65 9.20 -13.96 0.51
C TYR A 65 8.05 -13.62 -0.43
N ALA A 66 8.32 -13.32 -1.71
CA ALA A 66 7.26 -13.16 -2.69
C ALA A 66 6.52 -14.49 -2.91
N HIS A 67 5.19 -14.42 -3.00
CA HIS A 67 4.34 -15.61 -3.12
C HIS A 67 4.52 -16.32 -4.48
N GLY A 68 4.77 -15.56 -5.56
CA GLY A 68 4.93 -16.09 -6.91
C GLY A 68 3.63 -16.63 -7.52
N HIS A 69 2.46 -16.21 -7.01
CA HIS A 69 1.18 -16.65 -7.54
C HIS A 69 0.96 -16.10 -8.95
N ALA A 70 0.28 -16.84 -9.84
CA ALA A 70 0.10 -16.44 -11.24
C ALA A 70 -0.58 -15.07 -11.43
N LEU A 71 -1.40 -14.63 -10.47
CA LEU A 71 -1.99 -13.27 -10.47
C LEU A 71 -0.95 -12.18 -10.20
N GLN A 72 0.09 -12.45 -9.42
CA GLN A 72 1.18 -11.51 -9.15
C GLN A 72 2.04 -11.23 -10.39
N ASN A 73 1.92 -12.03 -11.45
CA ASN A 73 2.57 -11.79 -12.75
C ASN A 73 1.76 -10.82 -13.65
N LYS A 74 0.68 -10.23 -13.12
CA LYS A 74 -0.18 -9.28 -13.81
C LYS A 74 -0.26 -8.00 -13.00
N THR A 75 -0.20 -6.85 -13.65
CA THR A 75 -0.40 -5.56 -13.01
C THR A 75 -1.89 -5.24 -12.82
N GLY A 76 -2.24 -4.58 -11.71
CA GLY A 76 -3.56 -4.00 -11.48
C GLY A 76 -4.66 -5.01 -11.17
N LYS A 77 -4.34 -6.12 -10.51
CA LYS A 77 -5.32 -7.08 -10.00
C LYS A 77 -5.38 -7.05 -8.48
N TRP A 78 -6.54 -7.39 -7.94
CA TRP A 78 -6.71 -7.73 -6.54
C TRP A 78 -6.32 -9.20 -6.34
N TYR A 79 -5.47 -9.49 -5.36
CA TYR A 79 -5.09 -10.85 -5.02
C TYR A 79 -5.30 -11.11 -3.52
N PHE A 80 -6.27 -11.98 -3.21
CA PHE A 80 -6.54 -12.45 -1.86
C PHE A 80 -5.69 -13.68 -1.55
N HIS A 81 -5.06 -13.69 -0.38
CA HIS A 81 -4.33 -14.84 0.12
C HIS A 81 -4.41 -14.91 1.65
N GLY A 82 -3.84 -15.96 2.23
CA GLY A 82 -3.96 -16.24 3.68
C GLY A 82 -3.40 -15.15 4.59
N SER A 83 -2.66 -14.18 4.07
CA SER A 83 -2.11 -13.07 4.84
C SER A 83 -2.83 -11.74 4.61
N GLY A 84 -3.73 -11.63 3.62
CA GLY A 84 -4.44 -10.38 3.34
C GLY A 84 -4.79 -10.18 1.88
N LEU A 85 -4.76 -8.91 1.48
CA LEU A 85 -5.14 -8.43 0.15
C LEU A 85 -3.99 -7.65 -0.47
N ASP A 86 -3.58 -8.08 -1.66
CA ASP A 86 -2.55 -7.47 -2.48
C ASP A 86 -3.14 -6.65 -3.64
N LEU A 87 -2.46 -5.55 -3.98
CA LEU A 87 -2.46 -4.97 -5.33
C LEU A 87 -1.31 -5.59 -6.12
N THR A 88 -1.60 -6.28 -7.22
CA THR A 88 -0.55 -6.94 -8.01
C THR A 88 0.13 -5.97 -8.98
N PHE A 89 1.45 -6.14 -9.17
CA PHE A 89 2.24 -5.24 -10.03
C PHE A 89 3.34 -5.91 -10.85
N GLY A 90 3.43 -7.24 -10.85
CA GLY A 90 4.39 -7.93 -11.72
C GLY A 90 3.99 -7.93 -13.20
N GLY A 91 4.87 -8.44 -14.04
CA GLY A 91 4.74 -8.50 -15.49
C GLY A 91 6.11 -8.66 -16.14
N ASN A 92 6.18 -9.01 -17.43
CA ASN A 92 7.45 -9.11 -18.18
C ASN A 92 8.54 -9.97 -17.49
N GLY A 93 8.15 -11.08 -16.87
CA GLY A 93 9.07 -11.98 -16.17
C GLY A 93 9.24 -11.72 -14.68
N SER A 94 8.58 -10.70 -14.12
CA SER A 94 8.52 -10.47 -12.67
C SER A 94 7.16 -10.84 -12.07
N SER A 95 7.16 -11.08 -10.75
CA SER A 95 5.97 -11.27 -9.92
C SER A 95 5.97 -10.23 -8.79
N GLY A 96 4.85 -9.54 -8.57
CA GLY A 96 4.76 -8.48 -7.57
C GLY A 96 3.39 -8.39 -6.90
N GLY A 97 3.38 -8.17 -5.58
CA GLY A 97 2.19 -7.89 -4.77
C GLY A 97 2.46 -6.84 -3.69
N ILE A 98 1.58 -5.84 -3.56
CA ILE A 98 1.60 -4.81 -2.52
C ILE A 98 0.54 -5.19 -1.49
N LEU A 99 0.96 -5.74 -0.36
CA LEU A 99 0.09 -6.13 0.73
C LEU A 99 -0.43 -4.91 1.46
N ILE A 100 -1.75 -4.77 1.57
CA ILE A 100 -2.39 -3.73 2.38
C ILE A 100 -2.41 -4.18 3.84
N ARG A 101 -1.85 -3.35 4.73
CA ARG A 101 -1.70 -3.67 6.16
C ARG A 101 -2.49 -2.77 7.09
N ALA A 102 -2.73 -1.53 6.68
CA ALA A 102 -3.59 -0.62 7.43
C ALA A 102 -4.36 0.29 6.48
N ILE A 103 -5.59 0.61 6.87
CA ILE A 103 -6.49 1.51 6.16
C ILE A 103 -7.14 2.47 7.16
N TYR A 104 -7.51 3.67 6.70
CA TYR A 104 -8.13 4.70 7.52
C TYR A 104 -9.45 5.17 6.89
N ASP A 105 -10.56 4.98 7.60
CA ASP A 105 -11.86 5.59 7.28
C ASP A 105 -11.77 7.06 7.65
N PHE A 106 -11.59 7.94 6.66
CA PHE A 106 -11.41 9.37 6.88
C PHE A 106 -12.73 10.12 7.14
N GLU A 107 -13.88 9.51 6.82
CA GLU A 107 -15.19 10.04 7.20
C GLU A 107 -15.54 9.64 8.64
N GLY A 108 -15.42 8.35 8.95
CA GLY A 108 -15.69 7.77 10.26
C GLY A 108 -14.58 7.98 11.30
N LYS A 109 -13.41 8.46 10.87
CA LYS A 109 -12.20 8.69 11.68
C LYS A 109 -11.72 7.43 12.40
N ASN A 110 -11.79 6.28 11.73
CA ASN A 110 -11.40 4.99 12.28
C ASN A 110 -10.14 4.45 11.60
N TYR A 111 -9.18 3.98 12.40
CA TYR A 111 -7.92 3.40 11.91
C TYR A 111 -7.93 1.89 12.09
N ILE A 112 -7.83 1.17 10.97
CA ILE A 112 -7.88 -0.28 10.93
C ILE A 112 -6.48 -0.80 10.66
N TYR A 113 -5.92 -1.48 11.66
CA TYR A 113 -4.58 -2.05 11.61
C TYR A 113 -4.62 -3.57 11.53
N GLY A 114 -3.81 -4.14 10.65
CA GLY A 114 -3.64 -5.57 10.44
C GLY A 114 -4.19 -5.98 9.07
N PRO A 115 -3.43 -6.71 8.24
CA PRO A 115 -3.86 -7.08 6.89
C PRO A 115 -5.23 -7.78 6.83
N LEU A 116 -5.45 -8.79 7.68
CA LEU A 116 -6.72 -9.52 7.74
C LEU A 116 -7.86 -8.68 8.33
N ASN A 117 -7.53 -7.73 9.21
CA ASN A 117 -8.53 -6.78 9.73
C ASN A 117 -8.96 -5.80 8.64
N CYS A 118 -8.04 -5.37 7.76
CA CYS A 118 -8.38 -4.53 6.60
C CYS A 118 -9.33 -5.27 5.66
N VAL A 119 -9.05 -6.55 5.36
CA VAL A 119 -9.97 -7.38 4.57
C VAL A 119 -11.33 -7.52 5.27
N THR A 120 -11.33 -7.79 6.57
CA THR A 120 -12.58 -7.96 7.34
C THR A 120 -13.40 -6.67 7.32
N GLU A 121 -12.78 -5.52 7.57
CA GLU A 121 -13.42 -4.22 7.54
C GLU A 121 -14.01 -3.92 6.16
N LEU A 122 -13.20 -3.98 5.10
CA LEU A 122 -13.64 -3.65 3.74
C LEU A 122 -14.86 -4.49 3.35
N PHE A 123 -14.77 -5.81 3.53
CA PHE A 123 -15.81 -6.73 3.08
C PHE A 123 -17.00 -6.85 4.04
N SER A 124 -16.94 -6.21 5.23
CA SER A 124 -18.10 -6.07 6.11
C SER A 124 -19.17 -5.12 5.56
N HIS A 125 -18.80 -4.27 4.60
CA HIS A 125 -19.71 -3.33 3.92
C HIS A 125 -20.44 -3.94 2.74
N LEU A 126 -20.16 -5.21 2.41
CA LEU A 126 -20.90 -5.89 1.35
C LEU A 126 -22.35 -6.10 1.75
N PRO A 127 -23.29 -6.03 0.79
CA PRO A 127 -24.68 -6.38 1.01
C PRO A 127 -24.82 -7.80 1.58
N GLY A 128 -25.84 -8.00 2.41
CA GLY A 128 -26.21 -9.32 2.90
C GLY A 128 -26.66 -10.23 1.76
N ILE A 129 -26.54 -11.54 1.97
CA ILE A 129 -26.87 -12.56 0.97
C ILE A 129 -28.34 -12.55 0.49
N TYR A 130 -29.22 -11.82 1.17
CA TYR A 130 -30.64 -11.67 0.85
C TYR A 130 -31.03 -10.27 0.35
N ASP A 131 -30.08 -9.35 0.23
CA ASP A 131 -30.35 -7.95 -0.13
C ASP A 131 -30.70 -7.77 -1.62
N ASN A 132 -30.69 -8.85 -2.41
CA ASN A 132 -31.00 -8.88 -3.84
C ASN A 132 -30.23 -7.84 -4.69
N LYS A 133 -29.06 -7.41 -4.20
CA LYS A 133 -28.19 -6.46 -4.87
C LYS A 133 -27.17 -7.23 -5.72
N SER A 134 -27.27 -7.06 -7.04
CA SER A 134 -26.42 -7.77 -8.01
C SER A 134 -25.09 -7.04 -8.32
N ASN A 135 -25.01 -5.74 -8.05
CA ASN A 135 -23.84 -4.92 -8.33
C ASN A 135 -23.17 -4.51 -7.02
N ILE A 136 -21.87 -4.78 -6.93
CA ILE A 136 -21.01 -4.35 -5.82
C ILE A 136 -19.99 -3.34 -6.37
N SER A 137 -19.79 -2.22 -5.68
CA SER A 137 -18.66 -1.32 -5.98
C SER A 137 -17.49 -1.64 -5.09
N PHE A 138 -16.38 -2.06 -5.69
CA PHE A 138 -15.10 -2.27 -5.01
C PHE A 138 -13.96 -1.90 -5.95
N GLY A 139 -13.04 -1.04 -5.52
CA GLY A 139 -11.94 -0.62 -6.37
C GLY A 139 -11.04 0.44 -5.73
N LEU A 140 -10.03 0.84 -6.49
CA LEU A 140 -9.15 1.95 -6.15
C LEU A 140 -9.62 3.18 -6.92
N ILE A 141 -9.83 4.30 -6.23
CA ILE A 141 -10.29 5.57 -6.82
C ILE A 141 -9.30 6.69 -6.48
N LYS A 142 -9.22 7.71 -7.33
CA LYS A 142 -8.47 8.93 -6.99
C LYS A 142 -9.16 9.63 -5.82
N ALA A 143 -8.36 10.03 -4.83
CA ALA A 143 -8.83 10.88 -3.74
C ALA A 143 -9.03 12.31 -4.26
N ASN A 144 -9.94 13.06 -3.63
CA ASN A 144 -10.10 14.48 -3.89
C ASN A 144 -8.99 15.27 -3.21
N GLU A 145 -8.71 16.49 -3.70
CA GLU A 145 -7.61 17.35 -3.23
C GLU A 145 -7.57 17.59 -1.70
N ASN A 146 -8.70 17.45 -1.01
CA ASN A 146 -8.82 17.72 0.42
C ASN A 146 -9.17 16.48 1.26
N ASP A 147 -9.24 15.29 0.66
CA ASP A 147 -9.56 14.07 1.40
C ASP A 147 -8.42 13.73 2.37
N PHE A 148 -7.17 13.94 1.92
CA PHE A 148 -5.96 13.59 2.68
C PHE A 148 -5.07 14.80 2.92
N MET A 149 -4.54 14.91 4.13
CA MET A 149 -3.33 15.70 4.34
C MET A 149 -2.14 14.91 3.78
N HIS A 150 -1.34 15.54 2.93
CA HIS A 150 -0.12 14.93 2.40
C HIS A 150 0.79 14.50 3.56
N GLU A 151 1.26 13.26 3.50
CA GLU A 151 2.21 12.69 4.44
C GLU A 151 3.29 11.93 3.67
N ASP A 152 4.55 12.15 4.04
CA ASP A 152 5.67 11.41 3.47
C ASP A 152 5.74 10.02 4.10
N PRO A 153 5.62 8.92 3.32
CA PRO A 153 5.66 7.57 3.87
C PRO A 153 7.01 7.25 4.52
N ILE A 154 6.96 6.64 5.70
CA ILE A 154 8.14 6.17 6.42
C ILE A 154 8.45 4.75 5.96
N ALA A 155 9.64 4.56 5.40
CA ALA A 155 10.12 3.25 4.98
C ALA A 155 10.64 2.42 6.17
N ALA A 156 10.30 1.14 6.22
CA ALA A 156 10.60 0.24 7.32
C ALA A 156 10.82 -1.21 6.85
N PRO A 157 11.47 -2.05 7.67
CA PRO A 157 11.48 -3.50 7.47
C PRO A 157 10.07 -4.09 7.48
N ARG A 158 9.83 -5.12 6.66
CA ARG A 158 8.58 -5.89 6.63
C ARG A 158 8.37 -6.70 7.92
N VAL A 159 7.12 -7.01 8.23
CA VAL A 159 6.70 -7.63 9.49
C VAL A 159 6.48 -9.14 9.31
N GLY A 160 6.97 -9.93 10.27
CA GLY A 160 6.66 -11.36 10.35
C GLY A 160 7.46 -12.25 9.39
N LEU A 161 8.53 -11.73 8.77
CA LEU A 161 9.42 -12.52 7.93
C LEU A 161 10.40 -13.34 8.79
N ASN A 162 10.71 -14.55 8.33
CA ASN A 162 11.64 -15.46 9.02
C ASN A 162 13.09 -15.15 8.61
N PRO A 163 13.93 -14.52 9.47
CA PRO A 163 15.28 -14.12 9.11
C PRO A 163 16.23 -15.28 8.75
N ALA A 164 15.88 -16.52 9.11
CA ALA A 164 16.65 -17.69 8.70
C ALA A 164 16.51 -18.01 7.20
N LYS A 165 15.44 -17.53 6.55
CA LYS A 165 15.22 -17.74 5.11
C LYS A 165 16.03 -16.76 4.27
N ASP A 166 16.01 -15.49 4.64
CA ASP A 166 16.83 -14.43 4.05
C ASP A 166 16.87 -13.22 4.99
N LYS A 167 18.04 -12.95 5.56
CA LYS A 167 18.23 -11.86 6.52
C LYS A 167 18.21 -10.49 5.84
N GLU A 168 18.80 -10.38 4.66
CA GLU A 168 18.89 -9.12 3.91
C GLU A 168 17.49 -8.63 3.54
N LYS A 169 16.66 -9.51 3.00
CA LYS A 169 15.27 -9.22 2.65
C LYS A 169 14.35 -9.01 3.85
N CYS A 170 14.71 -9.51 5.04
CA CYS A 170 14.04 -9.13 6.29
C CYS A 170 14.38 -7.70 6.71
N GLU A 171 15.61 -7.25 6.51
CA GLU A 171 16.08 -5.93 6.92
C GLU A 171 15.83 -4.82 5.87
N ALA A 172 15.50 -5.23 4.63
CA ALA A 172 15.16 -4.35 3.52
C ALA A 172 13.91 -3.48 3.82
N LEU A 173 13.94 -2.22 3.38
CA LEU A 173 12.93 -1.20 3.68
C LEU A 173 11.72 -1.27 2.73
N TYR A 174 11.08 -2.44 2.65
CA TYR A 174 9.98 -2.69 1.72
C TYR A 174 8.59 -2.54 2.35
N ARG A 175 8.50 -1.96 3.54
CA ARG A 175 7.24 -1.54 4.18
C ARG A 175 7.17 -0.03 4.22
N PHE A 176 6.00 0.53 3.96
CA PHE A 176 5.76 1.98 3.99
C PHE A 176 4.53 2.26 4.84
N LEU A 177 4.61 3.28 5.70
CA LEU A 177 3.51 3.69 6.57
C LEU A 177 3.41 5.22 6.69
N ILE A 178 2.18 5.70 6.84
CA ILE A 178 1.83 7.07 7.22
C ILE A 178 1.00 7.02 8.50
N MET A 179 0.61 8.19 9.02
CA MET A 179 -0.16 8.30 10.26
C MET A 179 0.53 7.63 11.47
N PRO A 180 1.83 7.89 11.72
CA PRO A 180 2.71 7.17 12.67
C PRO A 180 2.20 7.12 14.12
N LYS A 181 1.34 8.08 14.50
CA LYS A 181 0.69 8.12 15.82
C LYS A 181 -0.29 6.98 16.06
N TYR A 182 -0.82 6.38 15.00
CA TYR A 182 -1.69 5.21 15.09
C TYR A 182 -0.90 3.93 15.33
N LYS A 183 -1.61 2.80 15.46
CA LYS A 183 -1.01 1.50 15.75
C LYS A 183 -0.27 0.99 14.51
N HIS A 184 1.01 0.64 14.68
CA HIS A 184 1.84 -0.05 13.69
C HIS A 184 2.62 -1.18 14.36
N ALA A 185 2.99 -2.21 13.58
CA ALA A 185 3.86 -3.27 14.08
C ALA A 185 5.30 -2.77 14.27
N GLU A 186 5.94 -3.28 15.33
CA GLU A 186 7.38 -3.19 15.55
C GLU A 186 7.91 -1.74 15.58
N LYS A 187 7.17 -0.79 16.20
CA LYS A 187 7.56 0.64 16.28
C LYS A 187 9.02 0.86 16.71
N THR A 188 9.50 0.16 17.73
CA THR A 188 10.89 0.25 18.20
C THR A 188 11.91 -0.16 17.12
N LYS A 189 11.57 -1.10 16.23
CA LYS A 189 12.45 -1.46 15.10
C LYS A 189 12.43 -0.38 14.02
N ILE A 190 11.30 0.29 13.82
CA ILE A 190 11.20 1.43 12.90
C ILE A 190 12.07 2.57 13.42
N GLU A 191 11.92 2.97 14.69
CA GLU A 191 12.73 3.99 15.34
C GLU A 191 14.23 3.67 15.28
N ALA A 192 14.63 2.46 15.67
CA ALA A 192 16.03 2.03 15.60
C ALA A 192 16.58 2.08 14.17
N ARG A 193 15.73 1.87 13.15
CA ARG A 193 16.13 1.97 11.76
C ARG A 193 16.24 3.41 11.29
N MET A 194 15.33 4.29 11.70
CA MET A 194 15.40 5.73 11.42
C MET A 194 16.69 6.33 11.98
N ILE A 195 17.08 5.96 13.20
CA ILE A 195 18.37 6.38 13.81
C ILE A 195 19.56 5.91 12.94
N LYS A 196 19.54 4.66 12.46
CA LYS A 196 20.58 4.13 11.56
C LYS A 196 20.62 4.80 10.18
N LEU A 197 19.54 5.46 9.78
CA LEU A 197 19.44 6.26 8.56
C LEU A 197 19.74 7.75 8.83
N GLU A 198 20.28 8.06 10.02
CA GLU A 198 20.70 9.40 10.42
C GLU A 198 19.56 10.43 10.47
N TYR A 199 18.34 9.98 10.75
CA TYR A 199 17.25 10.88 11.08
C TYR A 199 17.52 11.59 12.40
N ASP A 200 17.21 12.88 12.46
CA ASP A 200 17.32 13.69 13.66
C ASP A 200 16.38 13.17 14.77
N GLU A 201 16.87 13.09 16.01
CA GLU A 201 16.09 12.56 17.14
C GLU A 201 14.82 13.37 17.43
N ASP A 202 14.85 14.68 17.23
CA ASP A 202 13.69 15.54 17.41
C ASP A 202 12.68 15.36 16.28
N VAL A 203 13.14 15.01 15.08
CA VAL A 203 12.27 14.57 13.97
C VAL A 203 11.59 13.24 14.31
N ILE A 204 12.34 12.27 14.85
CA ILE A 204 11.79 10.98 15.29
C ILE A 204 10.73 11.20 16.39
N LYS A 205 11.04 12.00 17.42
CA LYS A 205 10.07 12.33 18.48
C LYS A 205 8.82 12.99 17.92
N LYS A 206 8.95 13.95 16.99
CA LYS A 206 7.82 14.63 16.37
C LYS A 206 6.93 13.68 15.56
N ILE A 207 7.53 12.70 14.89
CA ILE A 207 6.83 11.67 14.11
C ILE A 207 5.98 10.79 15.03
N TRP A 208 6.54 10.32 16.14
CA TRP A 208 5.87 9.35 17.00
C TRP A 208 4.96 9.96 18.07
N GLY A 209 5.21 11.21 18.47
CA GLY A 209 4.46 11.92 19.51
C GLY A 209 5.01 11.67 20.91
#